data_AF-A0A352MIK8-F1
#
_entry.id   AF-A0A352MIK8-F1
#
_cell.length_a   1.000
_cell.length_b   1.000
_cell.length_c   1.000
_cell.angle_alpha   90.00
_cell.angle_beta   90.00
_cell.angle_gamma   90.00
#
_symmetry.space_group_name_H-M   'P 1'
#
loop_
_entity.id
_entity.type
_entity.pdbx_description
1 polymer ?
#
loop_
_entity_poly.entity_id
_entity_poly.type
_entity_poly.pdbx_seq_one_letter_code
_entity_poly.pdbx_strand_id
1 'polypeptide(L)'
;MGNPVNFEGGNNEKAALEGNFLGIIYRGGFIVPVLMTCVLTLIIFIIERIITLSRAKGKGRLNTFVRNLQDLLAQDKIEEALDACDKQRGSLANVMKAGLSRYRDLQNDKDLEKDQKILSIQKSFEEATALELPMLSKNMVIFT
;
A
#
# COMPACT_ATOMS: atom_id res chain seq x y z
N MET A 1 -9.50 -2.77 38.05
CA MET A 1 -8.29 -3.59 37.84
C MET A 1 -7.51 -3.91 39.12
N GLY A 2 -7.76 -3.25 40.26
CA GLY A 2 -7.25 -3.64 41.58
C GLY A 2 -8.29 -4.38 42.44
N ASN A 3 -9.06 -5.30 41.84
CA ASN A 3 -10.05 -6.08 42.59
C ASN A 3 -9.30 -7.18 43.36
N PRO A 4 -9.44 -7.27 44.70
CA PRO A 4 -8.69 -8.21 45.54
C PRO A 4 -8.82 -9.67 45.12
N VAL A 5 -9.89 -10.04 44.41
CA VAL A 5 -10.11 -11.41 43.86
C VAL A 5 -9.06 -11.82 42.81
N ASN A 6 -8.34 -10.87 42.22
CA ASN A 6 -7.35 -11.13 41.17
C ASN A 6 -5.93 -11.42 41.70
N PHE A 7 -5.72 -11.38 43.03
CA PHE A 7 -4.41 -11.53 43.67
C PHE A 7 -4.45 -12.64 44.73
N GLU A 8 -3.34 -13.36 44.89
CA GLU A 8 -3.27 -14.45 45.86
C GLU A 8 -3.56 -13.95 47.28
N GLY A 9 -4.61 -14.50 47.91
CA GLY A 9 -5.00 -14.16 49.26
C GLY A 9 -5.71 -12.81 49.42
N GLY A 10 -6.31 -12.26 48.36
CA GLY A 10 -7.15 -11.05 48.49
C GLY A 10 -6.38 -9.75 48.67
N ASN A 11 -5.05 -9.76 48.52
CA ASN A 11 -4.19 -8.61 48.75
C ASN A 11 -3.46 -8.20 47.46
N ASN A 12 -3.68 -6.95 47.04
CA ASN A 12 -3.14 -6.35 45.83
C ASN A 12 -1.59 -6.26 45.81
N GLU A 13 -0.93 -6.50 46.95
CA GLU A 13 0.53 -6.52 47.10
C GLU A 13 1.15 -7.90 46.86
N LYS A 14 0.36 -8.99 46.75
CA LYS A 14 0.87 -10.35 46.49
C LYS A 14 0.86 -10.68 44.99
N ALA A 15 1.46 -11.81 44.61
CA ALA A 15 1.52 -12.23 43.22
C ALA A 15 0.10 -12.26 42.64
N ALA A 16 -0.06 -11.80 41.38
CA ALA A 16 -1.30 -12.00 40.66
C ALA A 16 -1.54 -13.51 40.52
N LEU A 17 -2.78 -13.96 40.69
CA LEU A 17 -3.11 -15.38 40.46
C LEU A 17 -2.69 -15.78 39.04
N GLU A 18 -1.97 -16.91 38.92
CA GLU A 18 -1.53 -17.44 37.63
C GLU A 18 -2.74 -17.59 36.69
N GLY A 19 -2.68 -16.91 35.53
CA GLY A 19 -3.75 -16.90 34.54
C GLY A 19 -4.67 -15.67 34.55
N ASN A 20 -4.58 -14.77 35.54
CA ASN A 20 -5.39 -13.55 35.58
C ASN A 20 -4.62 -12.32 35.06
N PHE A 21 -4.78 -12.05 33.77
CA PHE A 21 -4.13 -10.94 33.05
C PHE A 21 -4.34 -9.56 33.72
N LEU A 22 -5.49 -9.35 34.37
CA LEU A 22 -5.81 -8.10 35.06
C LEU A 22 -4.91 -7.85 36.29
N GLY A 23 -4.52 -8.91 37.00
CA GLY A 23 -3.59 -8.81 38.14
C GLY A 23 -2.14 -8.59 37.71
N ILE A 24 -1.73 -9.22 36.60
CA ILE A 24 -0.39 -9.03 36.00
C ILE A 24 -0.23 -7.59 35.49
N ILE A 25 -1.27 -7.03 34.84
CA ILE A 25 -1.30 -5.65 34.35
C ILE A 25 -1.19 -4.64 35.51
N TYR A 26 -1.83 -4.92 36.65
CA TYR A 26 -1.76 -4.05 37.84
C TYR A 26 -0.36 -4.06 38.49
N ARG A 27 0.29 -5.23 38.57
CA ARG A 27 1.63 -5.38 39.14
C ARG A 27 2.76 -4.89 38.23
N GLY A 28 2.55 -4.89 36.92
CA GLY A 28 3.53 -4.37 35.97
C GLY A 28 3.70 -2.85 36.06
N GLY A 29 2.86 -2.13 36.82
CA GLY A 29 3.01 -0.70 37.07
C GLY A 29 2.75 0.17 35.83
N PHE A 30 3.22 1.42 35.87
CA PHE A 30 2.95 2.42 34.83
C PHE A 30 3.52 2.07 33.44
N ILE A 31 4.46 1.11 33.35
CA ILE A 31 5.02 0.68 32.07
C ILE A 31 4.01 -0.11 31.22
N VAL A 32 3.08 -0.84 31.85
CA VAL A 32 2.10 -1.68 31.14
C VAL A 32 1.13 -0.88 30.28
N PRO A 33 0.47 0.19 30.77
CA PRO A 33 -0.39 1.01 29.93
C PRO A 33 0.38 1.68 28.78
N VAL A 34 1.66 2.04 28.97
CA VAL A 34 2.52 2.58 27.88
C VAL A 34 2.80 1.53 26.80
N LEU A 35 3.11 0.29 27.19
CA LEU A 35 3.29 -0.79 26.22
C LEU A 35 1.99 -1.13 25.49
N MET A 36 0.86 -1.10 26.20
CA MET A 36 -0.46 -1.31 25.59
C MET A 36 -0.83 -0.21 24.57
N THR A 37 -0.57 1.06 24.87
CA THR A 37 -0.83 2.15 23.91
C THR A 37 0.10 2.08 22.70
N CYS A 38 1.36 1.66 22.87
CA CYS A 38 2.26 1.38 21.76
C CYS A 38 1.71 0.27 20.85
N VAL A 39 1.25 -0.85 21.41
CA VAL A 39 0.67 -1.96 20.64
C VAL A 39 -0.61 -1.53 19.92
N LEU A 40 -1.51 -0.78 20.58
CA LEU A 40 -2.72 -0.28 19.96
C LEU A 40 -2.42 0.67 18.79
N THR A 41 -1.45 1.58 18.96
CA THR A 41 -1.00 2.47 17.87
C THR A 41 -0.47 1.68 16.68
N LEU A 42 0.33 0.63 16.93
CA LEU A 42 0.83 -0.25 15.86
C LEU A 42 -0.30 -0.98 15.14
N ILE A 43 -1.30 -1.48 15.86
CA ILE A 43 -2.46 -2.17 15.26
C ILE A 43 -3.25 -1.22 14.36
N ILE A 44 -3.54 -0.01 14.85
CA ILE A 44 -4.26 1.02 14.07
C ILE A 44 -3.47 1.32 12.79
N PHE A 45 -2.16 1.54 12.91
CA PHE A 45 -1.29 1.80 11.77
C PHE A 45 -1.28 0.68 10.73
N ILE A 46 -1.23 -0.59 11.17
CA ILE A 46 -1.29 -1.74 10.25
C ILE A 46 -2.60 -1.73 9.47
N ILE A 47 -3.73 -1.48 10.13
CA ILE A 47 -5.05 -1.45 9.49
C ILE A 47 -5.14 -0.29 8.49
N GLU A 48 -4.76 0.92 8.89
CA GLU A 48 -4.73 2.09 8.00
C GLU A 48 -3.83 1.85 6.78
N ARG A 49 -2.67 1.22 6.99
CA ARG A 49 -1.73 0.91 5.92
C ARG A 49 -2.28 -0.15 4.97
N ILE A 50 -2.94 -1.20 5.47
CA ILE A 50 -3.59 -2.20 4.62
C ILE A 50 -4.68 -1.57 3.75
N ILE A 51 -5.53 -0.72 4.33
CA ILE A 51 -6.60 -0.02 3.59
C ILE A 51 -5.98 0.89 2.52
N THR A 52 -4.96 1.66 2.87
CA THR A 52 -4.29 2.59 1.94
C THR A 52 -3.58 1.86 0.80
N LEU A 53 -2.81 0.81 1.10
CA LEU A 53 -2.16 -0.02 0.07
C LEU A 53 -3.21 -0.72 -0.82
N SER A 54 -4.32 -1.17 -0.23
CA SER A 54 -5.40 -1.80 -0.98
C SER A 54 -6.08 -0.81 -1.93
N ARG A 55 -6.21 0.47 -1.54
CA ARG A 55 -6.71 1.52 -2.44
C ARG A 55 -5.71 1.84 -3.56
N ALA A 56 -4.41 1.90 -3.26
CA ALA A 56 -3.38 2.20 -4.26
C ALA A 56 -3.18 1.07 -5.29
N LYS A 57 -3.35 -0.19 -4.89
CA LYS A 57 -3.18 -1.37 -5.75
C LYS A 57 -4.25 -1.49 -6.85
N GLY A 58 -5.41 -0.85 -6.67
CA GLY A 58 -6.53 -0.90 -7.60
C GLY A 58 -7.35 -2.20 -7.55
N LYS A 59 -8.26 -2.36 -8.52
CA LYS A 59 -9.19 -3.50 -8.63
C LYS A 59 -8.51 -4.73 -9.27
N GLY A 60 -7.54 -5.35 -8.59
CA GLY A 60 -7.03 -6.64 -9.05
C GLY A 60 -5.63 -7.04 -8.56
N ARG A 61 -5.21 -8.24 -8.95
CA ARG A 61 -3.84 -8.75 -8.72
C ARG A 61 -2.88 -8.16 -9.76
N LEU A 62 -1.91 -7.37 -9.30
CA LEU A 62 -0.90 -6.73 -10.14
C LEU A 62 -0.16 -7.72 -11.06
N ASN A 63 0.26 -8.89 -10.55
CA ASN A 63 1.00 -9.86 -11.38
C ASN A 63 0.19 -10.39 -12.57
N THR A 64 -1.11 -10.64 -12.37
CA THR A 64 -1.99 -11.09 -13.45
C THR A 64 -2.29 -9.95 -14.42
N PHE A 65 -2.46 -8.73 -13.90
CA PHE A 65 -2.65 -7.54 -14.72
C PHE A 65 -1.44 -7.28 -15.64
N VAL A 66 -0.22 -7.31 -15.12
CA VAL A 66 1.00 -7.09 -15.91
C VAL A 66 1.18 -8.17 -16.98
N ARG A 67 0.92 -9.45 -16.65
CA ARG A 67 0.95 -10.54 -17.65
C ARG A 67 -0.07 -10.32 -18.76
N ASN A 68 -1.32 -10.05 -18.41
CA ASN A 68 -2.36 -9.78 -19.41
C ASN A 68 -2.02 -8.57 -20.28
N LEU A 69 -1.44 -7.52 -19.68
CA LEU A 69 -1.00 -6.33 -20.40
C LEU A 69 0.12 -6.66 -21.40
N GLN A 70 1.12 -7.46 -20.99
CA GLN A 70 2.19 -7.92 -21.88
C GLN A 70 1.64 -8.76 -23.04
N ASP A 71 0.69 -9.65 -22.79
CA ASP A 71 0.05 -10.46 -23.84
C ASP A 71 -0.75 -9.61 -24.84
N LEU A 72 -1.44 -8.57 -24.35
CA LEU A 72 -2.18 -7.60 -25.18
C LEU A 72 -1.23 -6.76 -26.05
N LEU A 73 -0.12 -6.31 -25.48
CA LEU A 73 0.91 -5.57 -26.21
C LEU A 73 1.62 -6.44 -27.27
N ALA A 74 1.86 -7.72 -26.97
CA ALA A 74 2.45 -8.66 -27.93
C ALA A 74 1.53 -8.93 -29.15
N GLN A 75 0.22 -8.73 -28.99
CA GLN A 75 -0.78 -8.85 -30.04
C GLN A 75 -1.11 -7.52 -30.75
N ASP A 76 -0.36 -6.44 -30.46
CA ASP A 76 -0.59 -5.07 -30.99
C ASP A 76 -1.97 -4.48 -30.61
N LYS A 77 -2.62 -5.01 -29.57
CA LYS A 77 -3.96 -4.60 -29.12
C LYS A 77 -3.91 -3.44 -28.11
N ILE A 78 -3.46 -2.26 -28.56
CA ILE A 78 -3.26 -1.09 -27.70
C ILE A 78 -4.59 -0.57 -27.10
N GLU A 79 -5.70 -0.60 -27.84
CA GLU A 79 -7.00 -0.13 -27.33
C GLU A 79 -7.55 -1.00 -26.21
N GLU A 80 -7.44 -2.32 -26.34
CA GLU A 80 -7.84 -3.27 -25.29
C GLU A 80 -6.94 -3.14 -24.05
N ALA A 81 -5.64 -2.86 -24.24
CA ALA A 81 -4.72 -2.59 -23.13
C ALA A 81 -5.06 -1.29 -22.38
N LEU A 82 -5.49 -0.24 -23.09
CA LEU A 82 -5.99 1.01 -22.48
C LEU A 82 -7.25 0.77 -21.63
N ASP A 83 -8.21 0.00 -22.15
CA ASP A 83 -9.44 -0.37 -21.43
C ASP A 83 -9.12 -1.24 -20.19
N ALA A 84 -8.16 -2.16 -20.29
CA ALA A 84 -7.69 -2.95 -19.16
C ALA A 84 -7.06 -2.07 -18.06
N CYS A 85 -6.25 -1.06 -18.43
CA CYS A 85 -5.72 -0.08 -17.49
C CYS A 85 -6.84 0.73 -16.80
N ASP A 86 -7.87 1.13 -17.57
CA ASP A 86 -9.04 1.86 -17.06
C ASP A 86 -9.93 1.05 -16.11
N LYS A 87 -9.94 -0.28 -16.25
CA LYS A 87 -10.62 -1.19 -15.33
C LYS A 87 -9.85 -1.39 -14.03
N GLN A 88 -8.51 -1.47 -14.09
CA GLN A 88 -7.67 -1.71 -12.91
C GLN A 88 -7.64 -0.49 -11.97
N ARG A 89 -7.53 0.74 -12.51
CA ARG A 89 -7.52 2.03 -11.76
C ARG A 89 -6.57 2.08 -10.55
N GLY A 90 -5.50 1.28 -10.55
CA GLY A 90 -4.43 1.35 -9.57
C GLY A 90 -3.34 2.32 -10.00
N SER A 91 -2.42 2.69 -9.11
CA SER A 91 -1.33 3.63 -9.41
C SER A 91 -0.52 3.19 -10.64
N LEU A 92 -0.12 1.92 -10.70
CA LEU A 92 0.61 1.36 -11.84
C LEU A 92 -0.20 1.39 -13.14
N ALA A 93 -1.51 1.12 -13.07
CA ALA A 93 -2.37 1.14 -14.25
C ALA A 93 -2.52 2.56 -14.82
N ASN A 94 -2.53 3.57 -13.95
CA ASN A 94 -2.59 4.97 -14.34
C ASN A 94 -1.32 5.41 -15.07
N VAL A 95 -0.14 5.01 -14.57
CA VAL A 95 1.16 5.21 -15.23
C VAL A 95 1.20 4.52 -16.60
N MET A 96 0.84 3.24 -16.65
CA MET A 96 0.83 2.47 -17.90
C MET A 96 -0.16 3.07 -18.92
N LYS A 97 -1.34 3.52 -18.48
CA LYS A 97 -2.33 4.20 -19.33
C LYS A 97 -1.75 5.46 -19.98
N ALA A 98 -1.11 6.32 -19.19
CA ALA A 98 -0.51 7.56 -19.70
C ALA A 98 0.60 7.26 -20.74
N GLY A 99 1.45 6.26 -20.47
CA GLY A 99 2.46 5.79 -21.40
C GLY A 99 1.89 5.22 -22.70
N LEU A 100 0.89 4.32 -22.60
CA LEU A 100 0.22 3.71 -23.76
C LEU A 100 -0.59 4.73 -24.58
N SER A 101 -1.25 5.69 -23.93
CA SER A 101 -1.98 6.75 -24.63
C SER A 101 -1.02 7.59 -25.47
N ARG A 102 0.16 7.92 -24.91
CA ARG A 102 1.18 8.67 -25.65
C ARG A 102 1.81 7.85 -26.76
N TYR A 103 2.03 6.56 -26.54
CA TYR A 103 2.46 5.63 -27.58
C TYR A 103 1.49 5.63 -28.77
N ARG A 104 0.18 5.55 -28.52
CA ARG A 104 -0.87 5.61 -29.55
C ARG A 104 -0.84 6.92 -30.34
N ASP A 105 -0.70 8.06 -29.66
CA ASP A 105 -0.65 9.37 -30.33
C ASP A 105 0.58 9.44 -31.25
N LEU A 106 1.72 9.00 -30.76
CA LEU A 106 2.98 8.99 -31.51
C LEU A 106 3.00 7.94 -32.63
N GLN A 107 2.26 6.84 -32.53
CA GLN A 107 2.15 5.85 -33.60
C GLN A 107 1.41 6.43 -34.82
N ASN A 108 0.42 7.30 -34.59
CA ASN A 108 -0.35 7.97 -35.65
C ASN A 108 0.39 9.17 -36.26
N ASP A 109 1.27 9.81 -35.50
CA ASP A 109 2.07 10.95 -35.97
C ASP A 109 3.23 10.49 -36.86
N LYS A 110 3.25 10.88 -38.14
CA LYS A 110 4.31 10.49 -39.11
C LYS A 110 5.56 11.38 -39.07
N ASP A 111 5.56 12.44 -38.27
CA ASP A 111 6.59 13.49 -38.29
C ASP A 111 7.82 13.20 -37.42
N LEU A 112 7.71 12.35 -36.40
CA LEU A 112 8.84 12.03 -35.51
C LEU A 112 9.64 10.80 -35.95
N GLU A 113 10.97 10.90 -35.94
CA GLU A 113 11.87 9.74 -36.06
C GLU A 113 11.64 8.76 -34.89
N LYS A 114 11.87 7.46 -35.16
CA LYS A 114 11.57 6.38 -34.19
C LYS A 114 12.28 6.58 -32.84
N ASP A 115 13.50 7.10 -32.84
CA ASP A 115 14.24 7.41 -31.62
C ASP A 115 13.60 8.53 -30.78
N GLN A 116 13.08 9.58 -31.41
CA GLN A 116 12.35 10.64 -30.69
C GLN A 116 11.01 10.14 -30.12
N LYS A 117 10.35 9.19 -30.79
CA LYS A 117 9.14 8.54 -30.26
C LYS A 117 9.46 7.72 -29.00
N ILE A 118 10.54 6.93 -29.01
CA ILE A 118 10.95 6.13 -27.85
C ILE A 118 11.35 7.04 -26.68
N LEU A 119 12.12 8.10 -26.94
CA LEU A 119 12.52 9.07 -25.91
C LEU A 119 11.31 9.79 -25.28
N SER A 120 10.32 10.17 -26.09
CA SER A 120 9.12 10.85 -25.57
C SER A 120 8.21 9.93 -24.75
N ILE A 121 8.12 8.64 -25.10
CA ILE A 121 7.44 7.63 -24.29
C ILE A 121 8.20 7.39 -22.98
N GLN A 122 9.52 7.23 -23.05
CA GLN A 122 10.35 7.02 -21.86
C GLN A 122 10.23 8.20 -20.89
N LYS A 123 10.23 9.42 -21.42
CA LYS A 123 10.02 10.65 -20.64
C LYS A 123 8.63 10.70 -20.00
N SER A 124 7.57 10.30 -20.70
CA SER A 124 6.22 10.29 -20.11
C SER A 124 6.06 9.21 -19.03
N PHE A 125 6.70 8.05 -19.19
CA PHE A 125 6.80 7.05 -18.13
C PHE A 125 7.54 7.59 -16.91
N GLU A 126 8.64 8.32 -17.10
CA GLU A 126 9.42 8.91 -16.01
C GLU A 126 8.64 10.01 -15.27
N GLU A 127 7.95 10.90 -15.99
CA GLU A 127 7.09 11.94 -15.41
C GLU A 127 5.90 11.35 -14.63
N ALA A 128 5.20 10.35 -15.20
CA ALA A 128 4.08 9.70 -14.53
C ALA A 128 4.54 8.89 -13.30
N THR A 129 5.69 8.23 -13.41
CA THR A 129 6.31 7.51 -12.30
C THR A 129 6.76 8.48 -11.21
N ALA A 130 7.31 9.64 -11.57
CA ALA A 130 7.71 10.69 -10.65
C ALA A 130 6.52 11.36 -9.94
N LEU A 131 5.31 11.32 -10.51
CA LEU A 131 4.09 11.78 -9.83
C LEU A 131 3.48 10.71 -8.90
N GLU A 132 3.54 9.44 -9.29
CA GLU A 132 2.84 8.34 -8.60
C GLU A 132 3.71 7.67 -7.51
N LEU A 133 5.04 7.60 -7.69
CA LEU A 133 5.99 7.15 -6.65
C LEU A 133 5.93 7.97 -5.35
N PRO A 134 5.93 9.32 -5.36
CA PRO A 134 5.83 10.08 -4.13
C PRO A 134 4.47 9.90 -3.46
N MET A 135 3.40 9.67 -4.22
CA MET A 135 2.08 9.33 -3.66
C MET A 135 2.09 7.96 -2.94
N LEU A 136 2.82 6.98 -3.48
CA LEU A 136 3.04 5.68 -2.80
C LEU A 136 3.97 5.80 -1.57
N SER A 137 4.92 6.74 -1.59
CA SER A 137 5.91 6.94 -0.52
C SER A 137 5.44 7.88 0.60
N LYS A 138 4.44 8.73 0.36
CA LYS A 138 4.01 9.80 1.30
C LYS A 138 3.65 9.31 2.71
N ASN A 139 3.22 8.06 2.86
CA ASN A 139 2.92 7.45 4.16
C ASN A 139 4.02 6.51 4.70
N MET A 140 5.14 6.31 3.99
CA MET A 140 6.32 5.59 4.51
C MET A 140 7.22 6.50 5.35
N VAL A 141 7.37 7.77 4.98
CA VAL A 141 8.31 8.70 5.64
C VAL A 141 7.88 9.09 7.06
N ILE A 142 6.61 8.91 7.42
CA ILE A 142 6.16 9.18 8.81
C ILE A 142 6.81 8.19 9.81
N PHE A 143 7.34 7.05 9.34
CA PHE A 143 7.92 5.99 10.18
C PHE A 143 9.37 5.62 9.81
N THR A 144 10.16 6.55 9.27
CA THR A 144 11.63 6.43 9.17
C THR A 144 12.30 7.65 9.76
#